data_AF-A0A1Y5GIF9-F1
#
_entry.id   AF-A0A1Y5GIF9-F1
#
_cell.length_a   1.000
_cell.length_b   1.000
_cell.length_c   1.000
_cell.angle_alpha   90.00
_cell.angle_beta   90.00
_cell.angle_gamma   90.00
#
_symmetry.space_group_name_H-M   'P 1'
#
loop_
_entity.id
_entity.type
_entity.pdbx_description
1 polymer ?
#
loop_
_entity_poly.entity_id
_entity_poly.type
_entity_poly.pdbx_seq_one_letter_code
_entity_poly.pdbx_strand_id
1 'polypeptide(L)'
;MSTQSNTLSKVISKVLIFLGVVLVGTYVVYLPMPSLFQADAFANLSIVLYGLASAGSAFVAWGMIMGSMNGDSVTRAQVLTASAAGFALLAFMRLVTAVFPPEVFQAMIFLPAGEFVAFSVIAMILLKSR
;
A
#
# COMPACT_ATOMS: atom_id res chain seq x y z
N MET A 1 7.45 18.88 -27.49
CA MET A 1 6.97 18.90 -26.08
C MET A 1 6.72 17.51 -25.47
N SER A 2 6.97 16.40 -26.17
CA SER A 2 6.62 15.03 -25.73
C SER A 2 7.65 14.34 -24.80
N THR A 3 8.91 14.79 -24.78
CA THR A 3 9.99 14.09 -24.05
C THR A 3 10.08 14.45 -22.56
N GLN A 4 9.73 15.69 -22.19
CA GLN A 4 9.75 16.15 -20.79
C GLN A 4 8.62 15.53 -19.96
N SER A 5 7.40 15.43 -20.51
CA SER A 5 6.24 14.82 -19.85
C SER A 5 6.52 13.36 -19.43
N ASN A 6 7.09 12.56 -20.34
CA ASN A 6 7.44 11.16 -20.08
C ASN A 6 8.53 11.00 -19.00
N THR A 7 9.41 11.97 -18.82
CA THR A 7 10.48 11.90 -17.81
C THR A 7 9.92 12.20 -16.41
N LEU A 8 9.07 13.22 -16.31
CA LEU A 8 8.44 13.59 -15.04
C LEU A 8 7.54 12.47 -14.49
N SER A 9 6.68 11.87 -15.33
CA SER A 9 5.81 10.76 -14.92
C SER A 9 6.60 9.55 -14.40
N LYS A 10 7.74 9.24 -15.02
CA LYS A 10 8.64 8.16 -14.58
C LYS A 10 9.32 8.49 -13.25
N VAL A 11 9.70 9.74 -13.02
CA VAL A 11 10.28 10.18 -11.73
C VAL A 11 9.21 10.10 -10.63
N ILE A 12 8.02 10.67 -10.87
CA ILE A 12 6.90 10.62 -9.93
C ILE A 12 6.54 9.18 -9.61
N SER A 13 6.47 8.30 -10.61
CA SER A 13 6.24 6.86 -10.44
C SER A 13 7.23 6.23 -9.45
N LYS A 14 8.53 6.45 -9.66
CA LYS A 14 9.57 5.91 -8.76
C LYS A 14 9.44 6.45 -7.35
N VAL A 15 9.20 7.76 -7.19
CA VAL A 15 9.04 8.41 -5.89
C VAL A 15 7.83 7.85 -5.15
N LEU A 16 6.68 7.72 -5.82
CA LEU A 16 5.46 7.20 -5.22
C LEU A 16 5.58 5.73 -4.82
N ILE A 17 6.17 4.89 -5.68
CA ILE A 17 6.40 3.48 -5.36
C ILE A 17 7.36 3.37 -4.18
N PHE A 18 8.48 4.10 -4.20
CA PHE A 18 9.45 4.10 -3.11
C PHE A 18 8.82 4.54 -1.78
N LEU A 19 8.13 5.67 -1.79
CA LEU A 19 7.46 6.20 -0.60
C LEU A 19 6.38 5.23 -0.09
N GLY A 20 5.58 4.66 -0.99
CA GLY A 20 4.55 3.69 -0.63
C GLY A 20 5.14 2.42 0.02
N VAL A 21 6.21 1.87 -0.56
CA VAL A 21 6.91 0.71 0.00
C VAL A 21 7.54 1.04 1.36
N VAL A 22 8.13 2.23 1.52
CA VAL A 22 8.71 2.66 2.79
C VAL A 22 7.64 2.80 3.88
N LEU A 23 6.48 3.38 3.57
CA LEU A 23 5.39 3.53 4.55
C LEU A 23 4.82 2.17 4.99
N VAL A 24 4.57 1.27 4.04
CA VAL A 24 4.12 -0.11 4.34
C VAL A 24 5.19 -0.85 5.13
N GLY A 25 6.45 -0.78 4.70
CA GLY A 25 7.58 -1.44 5.35
C GLY A 25 7.79 -0.95 6.78
N THR A 26 7.71 0.36 7.02
CA THR A 26 7.82 0.95 8.35
C THR A 26 6.75 0.40 9.29
N TYR A 27 5.49 0.31 8.82
CA TYR A 27 4.41 -0.26 9.63
C TYR A 27 4.64 -1.75 9.94
N VAL A 28 5.09 -2.52 8.95
CA VAL A 28 5.35 -3.96 9.10
C VAL A 28 6.49 -4.24 10.08
N VAL A 29 7.52 -3.39 10.10
CA VAL A 29 8.63 -3.48 11.07
C VAL A 29 8.21 -2.98 12.46
N TYR A 30 7.37 -1.94 12.51
CA TYR A 30 6.87 -1.37 13.75
C TYR A 30 6.05 -2.35 14.59
N LEU A 31 5.12 -3.08 13.95
CA LEU A 31 4.18 -3.95 14.68
C LEU A 31 4.84 -5.02 15.58
N PRO A 32 5.84 -5.80 15.14
CA PRO A 32 6.50 -6.78 15.99
C PRO A 32 7.49 -6.15 16.99
N MET A 33 7.97 -4.93 16.74
CA MET A 33 9.02 -4.28 17.53
C MET A 33 8.68 -2.80 17.84
N PRO A 34 7.55 -2.52 18.53
CA PRO A 34 7.12 -1.15 18.77
C PRO A 34 8.10 -0.36 19.65
N SER A 35 8.91 -1.05 20.47
CA SER A 35 9.93 -0.44 21.32
C SER A 35 11.05 0.26 20.54
N LEU A 36 11.32 -0.12 19.29
CA LEU A 36 12.30 0.55 18.43
C LEU A 36 11.86 1.95 17.97
N PHE A 37 10.58 2.26 18.15
CA PHE A 37 9.93 3.48 17.67
C PHE A 37 9.38 4.33 18.81
N GLN A 38 9.89 4.16 20.04
CA GLN A 38 9.50 4.95 21.20
C GLN A 38 9.82 6.43 20.97
N ALA A 39 8.81 7.17 20.52
CA ALA A 39 8.78 8.61 20.50
C ALA A 39 7.65 9.04 21.42
N ASP A 40 7.98 9.74 22.51
CA ASP A 40 7.05 10.23 23.53
C ASP A 40 5.94 11.16 22.99
N ALA A 41 6.02 11.52 21.71
CA ALA A 41 5.12 12.47 21.05
C ALA A 41 3.82 11.88 20.48
N PHE A 42 3.67 10.55 20.36
CA PHE A 42 2.52 9.96 19.66
C PHE A 42 1.82 8.86 20.46
N ALA A 43 0.82 9.26 21.27
CA ALA A 43 -0.03 8.35 22.06
C ALA A 43 -0.74 7.25 21.23
N ASN A 44 -0.89 7.42 19.92
CA ASN A 44 -1.53 6.46 19.00
C ASN A 44 -0.70 6.21 17.73
N LEU A 45 0.63 6.10 17.86
CA LEU A 45 1.53 5.89 16.72
C LEU A 45 1.11 4.71 15.83
N SER A 46 0.57 3.63 16.43
CA SER A 46 0.09 2.44 15.70
C SER A 46 -1.02 2.75 14.68
N ILE A 47 -2.00 3.60 15.04
CA ILE A 47 -3.09 4.01 14.15
C ILE A 47 -2.54 4.92 13.04
N VAL A 48 -1.63 5.84 13.40
CA VAL A 48 -1.01 6.74 12.42
C VAL A 48 -0.24 5.94 11.37
N LEU A 49 0.61 5.00 11.80
CA LEU A 49 1.38 4.15 10.90
C LEU A 49 0.48 3.21 10.08
N TYR A 50 -0.60 2.71 10.65
CA TYR A 50 -1.61 1.95 9.92
C TYR A 50 -2.27 2.79 8.80
N GLY A 51 -2.65 4.03 9.10
CA GLY A 51 -3.20 4.96 8.11
C GLY A 51 -2.20 5.27 7.00
N LEU A 52 -0.94 5.53 7.38
CA LEU A 52 0.15 5.80 6.44
C LEU A 52 0.48 4.58 5.56
N ALA A 53 0.47 3.36 6.10
CA ALA A 53 0.67 2.15 5.31
C ALA A 53 -0.49 1.90 4.33
N SER A 54 -1.72 2.23 4.73
CA SER A 54 -2.89 2.17 3.84
C SER A 54 -2.74 3.15 2.67
N ALA A 55 -2.33 4.39 2.94
CA ALA A 55 -2.00 5.39 1.92
C ALA A 55 -0.80 4.96 1.06
N GLY A 56 0.20 4.32 1.67
CA GLY A 56 1.38 3.80 0.98
C GLY A 56 1.02 2.75 -0.07
N SER A 57 0.08 1.85 0.24
CA SER A 57 -0.44 0.87 -0.72
C SER A 57 -1.09 1.54 -1.95
N ALA A 58 -1.82 2.65 -1.73
CA ALA A 58 -2.39 3.45 -2.81
C ALA A 58 -1.30 4.18 -3.63
N PHE A 59 -0.25 4.68 -3.00
CA PHE A 59 0.88 5.29 -3.71
C PHE A 59 1.62 4.30 -4.60
N VAL A 60 1.77 3.04 -4.20
CA VAL A 60 2.36 2.02 -5.07
C VAL A 60 1.49 1.80 -6.30
N ALA A 61 0.18 1.62 -6.14
CA ALA A 61 -0.74 1.46 -7.27
C ALA A 61 -0.72 2.68 -8.21
N TRP A 62 -0.84 3.88 -7.65
CA TRP A 62 -0.79 5.11 -8.44
C TRP A 62 0.56 5.31 -9.14
N GLY A 63 1.65 5.02 -8.44
CA GLY A 63 2.99 5.07 -9.00
C GLY A 63 3.18 4.09 -10.15
N MET A 64 2.63 2.88 -10.09
CA MET A 64 2.64 1.92 -11.20
C MET A 64 1.85 2.44 -12.41
N ILE A 65 0.68 3.06 -12.19
CA ILE A 65 -0.11 3.68 -13.26
C ILE A 65 0.70 4.80 -13.93
N MET A 66 1.25 5.73 -13.14
CA MET A 66 2.05 6.85 -13.64
C MET A 66 3.31 6.39 -14.41
N GLY A 67 3.94 5.30 -13.97
CA GLY A 67 5.12 4.74 -14.63
C GLY A 67 4.81 4.05 -15.96
N SER A 68 3.55 3.66 -16.16
CA SER A 68 3.07 2.97 -17.34
C SER A 68 2.54 3.92 -18.44
N MET A 69 2.41 5.22 -18.12
CA MET A 69 2.06 6.26 -19.07
C MET A 69 3.20 6.46 -20.08
N ASN A 70 3.05 5.89 -21.27
CA ASN A 70 3.92 6.16 -22.42
C ASN A 70 3.08 6.86 -23.50
N GLY A 71 2.95 8.19 -23.42
CA GLY A 71 2.11 8.98 -24.34
C GLY A 71 0.67 9.15 -23.85
N ASP A 72 -0.31 9.10 -24.77
CA ASP A 72 -1.66 9.67 -24.56
C ASP A 72 -2.68 8.77 -23.85
N SER A 73 -2.37 7.50 -23.53
CA SER A 73 -3.35 6.66 -22.82
C SER A 73 -2.76 5.60 -21.90
N VAL A 74 -3.49 5.37 -20.79
CA VAL A 74 -3.31 4.24 -19.89
C VAL A 74 -4.30 3.15 -20.29
N THR A 75 -3.81 1.93 -20.49
CA THR A 75 -4.65 0.79 -20.85
C THR A 75 -5.40 0.23 -19.63
N ARG A 76 -6.58 -0.36 -19.87
CA ARG A 76 -7.33 -1.08 -18.84
C ARG A 76 -6.46 -2.12 -18.11
N ALA A 77 -5.65 -2.88 -18.86
CA ALA A 77 -4.75 -3.88 -18.31
C ALA A 77 -3.71 -3.30 -17.33
N GLN A 78 -3.16 -2.11 -17.61
CA GLN A 78 -2.23 -1.41 -16.72
C GLN A 78 -2.91 -0.97 -15.43
N VAL A 79 -4.11 -0.39 -15.51
CA VAL A 79 -4.89 0.02 -14.33
C VAL A 79 -5.23 -1.19 -13.47
N LEU A 80 -5.71 -2.29 -14.07
CA LEU A 80 -6.05 -3.50 -13.32
C LEU A 80 -4.83 -4.13 -12.64
N THR A 81 -3.69 -4.16 -13.31
CA THR A 81 -2.43 -4.68 -12.73
C THR A 81 -1.96 -3.82 -11.56
N ALA A 82 -2.00 -2.50 -11.71
CA ALA A 82 -1.59 -1.58 -10.66
C ALA A 82 -2.53 -1.61 -9.45
N SER A 83 -3.84 -1.63 -9.69
CA SER A 83 -4.85 -1.78 -8.63
C SER A 83 -4.68 -3.11 -7.91
N ALA A 84 -4.43 -4.20 -8.63
CA ALA A 84 -4.17 -5.50 -8.01
C ALA A 84 -2.95 -5.47 -7.07
N ALA A 85 -1.86 -4.79 -7.47
CA ALA A 85 -0.69 -4.62 -6.61
C ALA A 85 -1.02 -3.79 -5.34
N GLY A 86 -1.81 -2.72 -5.48
CA GLY A 86 -2.28 -1.94 -4.33
C GLY A 86 -3.12 -2.77 -3.35
N PHE A 87 -4.08 -3.55 -3.87
CA PHE A 87 -4.89 -4.45 -3.04
C PHE A 87 -4.06 -5.58 -2.41
N ALA A 88 -3.05 -6.10 -3.11
CA ALA A 88 -2.14 -7.10 -2.54
C ALA A 88 -1.32 -6.53 -1.37
N LEU A 89 -0.87 -5.27 -1.46
CA LEU A 89 -0.19 -4.60 -0.36
C LEU A 89 -1.12 -4.29 0.81
N LEU A 90 -2.36 -3.87 0.53
CA LEU A 90 -3.39 -3.71 1.56
C LEU A 90 -3.67 -5.05 2.26
N ALA A 91 -3.82 -6.14 1.50
CA ALA A 91 -3.97 -7.46 2.07
C ALA A 91 -2.77 -7.81 2.97
N PHE A 92 -1.55 -7.63 2.47
CA PHE A 92 -0.33 -7.92 3.22
C PHE A 92 -0.26 -7.15 4.55
N MET A 93 -0.49 -5.83 4.55
CA MET A 93 -0.47 -5.06 5.80
C MET A 93 -1.57 -5.52 6.78
N ARG A 94 -2.74 -5.93 6.27
CA ARG A 94 -3.84 -6.45 7.09
C ARG A 94 -3.52 -7.80 7.72
N LEU A 95 -2.84 -8.67 6.96
CA LEU A 95 -2.29 -9.91 7.50
C LEU A 95 -1.30 -9.64 8.63
N VAL A 96 -0.35 -8.72 8.44
CA VAL A 96 0.63 -8.37 9.49
C VAL A 96 -0.08 -7.77 10.72
N THR A 97 -1.11 -6.95 10.52
CA THR A 97 -1.95 -6.43 11.60
C THR A 97 -2.66 -7.54 12.37
N ALA A 98 -3.13 -8.58 11.68
CA ALA A 98 -3.78 -9.72 12.32
C ALA A 98 -2.78 -10.62 13.07
N VAL A 99 -1.54 -10.73 12.59
CA VAL A 99 -0.48 -11.51 13.25
C VAL A 99 0.09 -10.77 14.47
N PHE A 100 0.25 -9.45 14.37
CA PHE A 100 0.79 -8.59 15.42
C PHE A 100 -0.22 -7.48 15.75
N PRO A 101 -1.35 -7.79 16.43
CA PRO A 101 -2.43 -6.84 16.63
C PRO A 101 -2.06 -5.74 17.63
N PRO A 102 -2.10 -4.46 17.22
CA PRO A 102 -2.12 -3.34 18.16
C PRO A 102 -3.29 -3.49 19.13
N GLU A 103 -3.18 -2.91 20.33
CA GLU A 103 -4.23 -2.98 21.37
C GLU A 103 -5.64 -2.65 20.83
N VAL A 104 -5.73 -1.64 19.96
CA VAL A 104 -6.97 -1.18 19.31
C VAL A 104 -7.64 -2.29 18.46
N PHE A 105 -6.85 -3.17 17.85
CA PHE A 105 -7.34 -4.25 16.99
C PHE A 105 -7.48 -5.59 17.70
N GLN A 106 -6.98 -5.75 18.94
CA GLN A 106 -7.10 -7.02 19.67
C GLN A 106 -8.56 -7.42 19.90
N ALA A 107 -9.41 -6.46 20.27
CA ALA A 107 -10.85 -6.69 20.45
C ALA A 107 -11.61 -6.86 19.11
N MET A 108 -10.98 -6.53 17.98
CA MET A 108 -11.60 -6.50 16.66
C MET A 108 -10.79 -7.33 15.64
N ILE A 109 -10.11 -8.39 16.07
CA ILE A 109 -9.15 -9.14 15.25
C ILE A 109 -9.78 -9.73 13.97
N PHE A 110 -11.08 -10.00 13.99
CA PHE A 110 -11.83 -10.46 12.83
C PHE A 110 -11.85 -9.45 11.68
N LEU A 111 -11.73 -8.15 11.99
CA LEU A 111 -11.72 -7.08 11.00
C LEU A 111 -10.48 -7.15 10.09
N PRO A 112 -9.22 -7.06 10.59
CA PRO A 112 -8.04 -7.15 9.73
C PRO A 112 -7.93 -8.52 9.05
N ALA A 113 -8.38 -9.61 9.68
CA ALA A 113 -8.42 -10.93 9.04
C ALA A 113 -9.42 -10.97 7.87
N GLY A 114 -10.62 -10.41 8.04
CA GLY A 114 -11.62 -10.32 6.99
C GLY A 114 -11.20 -9.40 5.84
N GLU A 115 -10.60 -8.26 6.17
CA GLU A 115 -10.02 -7.33 5.19
C GLU A 115 -8.89 -7.98 4.38
N PHE A 116 -8.02 -8.77 5.02
CA PHE A 116 -6.98 -9.54 4.33
C PHE A 116 -7.57 -10.46 3.26
N VAL A 117 -8.60 -11.24 3.61
CA VAL A 117 -9.26 -12.15 2.66
C VAL A 117 -9.93 -11.36 1.53
N ALA A 118 -10.69 -10.32 1.86
CA ALA A 118 -11.38 -9.50 0.87
C ALA A 118 -10.41 -8.84 -0.13
N PHE A 119 -9.34 -8.20 0.37
CA PHE A 119 -8.35 -7.55 -0.49
C PHE A 119 -7.55 -8.56 -1.32
N SER A 120 -7.25 -9.74 -0.78
CA SER A 120 -6.61 -10.83 -1.54
C SER A 120 -7.50 -11.31 -2.69
N VAL A 121 -8.79 -11.51 -2.43
CA VAL A 121 -9.77 -11.92 -3.45
C VAL A 121 -9.89 -10.85 -4.53
N ILE A 122 -10.00 -9.58 -4.15
CA ILE A 122 -10.05 -8.46 -5.11
C ILE A 122 -8.78 -8.43 -5.96
N ALA A 123 -7.59 -8.54 -5.36
CA ALA A 123 -6.32 -8.55 -6.08
C ALA A 123 -6.27 -9.69 -7.11
N MET A 124 -6.69 -10.90 -6.73
CA MET A 124 -6.76 -12.06 -7.64
C MET A 124 -7.75 -11.85 -8.79
N ILE A 125 -8.94 -11.33 -8.50
CA ILE A 125 -9.96 -11.03 -9.53
C ILE A 125 -9.41 -10.02 -10.53
N LEU A 126 -8.75 -8.96 -10.06
CA LEU A 126 -8.17 -7.92 -10.92
C LEU A 126 -7.07 -8.49 -11.82
N LEU A 127 -6.20 -9.36 -11.29
CA LEU A 127 -5.15 -10.03 -12.10
C LEU A 127 -5.74 -10.96 -13.16
N LYS A 128 -6.79 -11.72 -12.82
CA LYS A 128 -7.47 -12.63 -13.77
C LYS A 128 -8.26 -11.88 -14.84
N SER A 129 -8.66 -10.64 -14.56
CA SER A 129 -9.48 -9.79 -15.46
C SER A 129 -8.66 -8.87 -16.36
N ARG A 130 -7.33 -8.90 -16.24
CA ARG A 130 -6.37 -8.15 -17.05
C ARG A 130 -6.41 -8.62 -18.49
#